data_AF-A0A9X2WI30-F1
#
_entry.id   AF-A0A9X2WI30-F1
#
_cell.length_a   1.000
_cell.length_b   1.000
_cell.length_c   1.000
_cell.angle_alpha   90.00
_cell.angle_beta   90.00
_cell.angle_gamma   90.00
#
_symmetry.space_group_name_H-M   'P 1'
#
loop_
_entity.id
_entity.type
_entity.pdbx_description
1 polymer ?
#
loop_
_entity_poly.entity_id
_entity_poly.type
_entity_poly.pdbx_seq_one_letter_code
_entity_poly.pdbx_strand_id
1 'polypeptide(L)'
;MRLTVISGRLGALFLLLLLSSCGAGSADENNIPALSADPLCDHSGSEINWHALQQTRCPLLSQYGLFKGLPSDINNSNGGIYYKLGSELFTDHARKYRYFFLPQGTQLGYQQQDTLDFPTGSVIVKVFAMPTESTADSAEEIMEVRLLVKRSNGWIFIPYVWDSSIDDARLAISGSQTPVSFSHNGEMLNLTYESPSLLRCQNCHQVKINEQLSFVPIGLKIRHLNQTIEVNSQAINQLQYWQSLGIITLPAGEHPYAPDWRDTSAPLQQRAKAYLDINCAHCHNDNGAAALSGLRLEYWRSAIDYTHGVCNSAHGWRGGGFDIWPGRGDESSLPLRMELNGAADRMPPIGRSVADDDAVALIRAWIDTLPAQDCASG
;
A
#
# COMPACT_ATOMS: atom_id res chain seq x y z
N MET A 1 -28.00 55.86 -50.77
CA MET A 1 -27.68 56.12 -49.35
C MET A 1 -26.16 56.12 -49.25
N ARG A 2 -25.58 57.29 -48.97
CA ARG A 2 -24.13 57.55 -48.99
C ARG A 2 -23.44 56.73 -47.91
N LEU A 3 -22.27 56.17 -48.22
CA LEU A 3 -21.21 56.00 -47.24
C LEU A 3 -19.85 56.19 -47.93
N THR A 4 -19.10 57.08 -47.30
CA THR A 4 -17.96 57.82 -47.82
C THR A 4 -16.69 57.00 -47.65
N VAL A 5 -15.87 56.97 -48.70
CA VAL A 5 -14.50 56.45 -48.69
C VAL A 5 -13.60 57.45 -47.94
N ILE A 6 -12.90 57.00 -46.91
CA ILE A 6 -11.76 57.73 -46.33
C ILE A 6 -10.52 56.85 -46.45
N SER A 7 -9.62 57.30 -47.32
CA SER A 7 -8.25 56.83 -47.47
C SER A 7 -7.39 57.34 -46.31
N GLY A 8 -6.71 56.44 -45.60
CA GLY A 8 -5.72 56.78 -44.57
C GLY A 8 -4.50 55.87 -44.67
N ARG A 9 -3.35 56.45 -44.95
CA ARG A 9 -2.03 55.79 -45.10
C ARG A 9 -1.65 55.02 -43.82
N LEU A 10 -1.37 53.72 -43.92
CA LEU A 10 -0.69 52.97 -42.86
C LEU A 10 0.82 53.22 -42.98
N GLY A 11 1.37 54.04 -42.09
CA GLY A 11 2.80 54.10 -41.82
C GLY A 11 3.20 52.88 -41.00
N ALA A 12 4.21 52.15 -41.45
CA ALA A 12 4.80 51.04 -40.72
C ALA A 12 5.58 51.59 -39.51
N LEU A 13 5.05 51.40 -38.31
CA LEU A 13 5.77 51.62 -37.06
C LEU A 13 6.21 50.26 -36.51
N PHE A 14 7.49 49.95 -36.68
CA PHE A 14 8.13 48.77 -36.10
C PHE A 14 8.15 48.92 -34.57
N LEU A 15 7.25 48.22 -33.88
CA LEU A 15 7.26 48.13 -32.42
C LEU A 15 8.15 46.93 -32.04
N LEU A 16 9.38 47.20 -31.60
CA LEU A 16 10.24 46.20 -30.98
C LEU A 16 9.57 45.69 -29.70
N LEU A 17 9.09 44.45 -29.71
CA LEU A 17 8.75 43.70 -28.51
C LEU A 17 10.04 43.34 -27.78
N LEU A 18 10.34 44.06 -26.70
CA LEU A 18 11.35 43.69 -25.73
C LEU A 18 10.88 42.43 -24.99
N LEU A 19 11.46 41.29 -25.36
CA LEU A 19 11.39 40.07 -24.56
C LEU A 19 12.13 40.33 -23.25
N SER A 20 11.38 40.50 -22.17
CA SER A 20 11.93 40.44 -20.81
C SER A 20 12.37 39.00 -20.52
N SER A 21 13.64 38.72 -20.79
CA SER A 21 14.39 37.61 -20.22
C SER A 21 14.29 37.67 -18.70
N CYS A 22 13.45 36.82 -18.09
CA CYS A 22 13.66 36.45 -16.71
C CYS A 22 14.94 35.62 -16.67
N GLY A 23 15.98 36.21 -16.08
CA GLY A 23 17.29 35.59 -15.96
C GLY A 23 17.18 34.22 -15.31
N ALA A 24 17.91 33.27 -15.88
CA ALA A 24 18.27 32.03 -15.25
C ALA A 24 19.06 32.35 -13.97
N GLY A 25 18.35 32.45 -12.85
CA GLY A 25 18.93 32.18 -11.54
C GLY A 25 19.04 30.67 -11.43
N SER A 26 20.27 30.15 -11.42
CA SER A 26 20.56 28.79 -11.02
C SER A 26 19.95 28.55 -9.64
N ALA A 27 18.78 27.88 -9.60
CA ALA A 27 18.30 27.27 -8.38
C ALA A 27 19.29 26.15 -8.08
N ASP A 28 20.16 26.41 -7.12
CA ASP A 28 21.04 25.42 -6.52
C ASP A 28 20.13 24.33 -5.92
N GLU A 29 20.05 23.16 -6.57
CA GLU A 29 19.21 22.01 -6.15
C GLU A 29 19.64 21.42 -4.79
N ASN A 30 20.69 21.97 -4.17
CA ASN A 30 21.20 21.56 -2.87
C ASN A 30 20.67 22.36 -1.68
N ASN A 31 19.70 23.27 -1.86
CA ASN A 31 19.17 24.08 -0.76
C ASN A 31 17.66 23.89 -0.58
N ILE A 32 17.28 22.66 -0.21
CA ILE A 32 16.04 22.46 0.55
C ILE A 32 16.23 23.22 1.87
N PRO A 33 15.36 24.17 2.25
CA PRO A 33 15.46 24.79 3.56
C PRO A 33 15.51 23.67 4.59
N ALA A 34 16.60 23.60 5.37
CA ALA A 34 16.67 22.68 6.50
C ALA A 34 15.35 22.84 7.26
N LEU A 35 14.54 21.76 7.31
CA LEU A 35 13.33 21.72 8.11
C LEU A 35 13.74 22.25 9.48
N SER A 36 13.29 23.46 9.82
CA SER A 36 13.60 24.06 11.12
C SER A 36 13.27 23.01 12.16
N ALA A 37 14.25 22.61 13.00
CA ALA A 37 14.06 21.54 13.96
C ALA A 37 12.81 21.85 14.80
N ASP A 38 11.71 21.16 14.50
CA ASP A 38 10.48 21.29 15.24
C ASP A 38 10.81 20.86 16.68
N PRO A 39 10.62 21.72 17.70
CA PRO A 39 10.93 21.38 19.08
C PRO A 39 10.23 20.10 19.55
N LEU A 40 9.11 19.73 18.91
CA LEU A 40 8.42 18.48 19.21
C LEU A 40 9.22 17.24 18.81
N CYS A 41 10.17 17.38 17.88
CA CYS A 41 11.06 16.30 17.44
C CYS A 41 12.36 16.25 18.23
N ASP A 42 12.61 17.20 19.13
CA ASP A 42 13.75 17.17 20.06
C ASP A 42 13.41 16.24 21.23
N HIS A 43 13.46 14.94 20.96
CA HIS A 43 13.15 13.88 21.93
C HIS A 43 14.32 12.91 22.04
N SER A 44 14.92 12.89 23.22
CA SER A 44 16.08 12.03 23.56
C SER A 44 15.74 10.94 24.57
N GLY A 45 14.46 10.77 24.91
CA GLY A 45 13.99 9.77 25.88
C GLY A 45 13.66 8.41 25.25
N SER A 46 13.62 7.36 26.08
CA SER A 46 13.20 6.01 25.69
C SER A 46 11.68 5.84 25.55
N GLU A 47 10.90 6.87 25.90
CA GLU A 47 9.44 6.85 25.83
C GLU A 47 8.95 7.17 24.42
N ILE A 48 7.73 6.75 24.09
CA ILE A 48 7.10 7.13 22.82
C ILE A 48 6.74 8.61 22.86
N ASN A 49 7.18 9.36 21.84
CA ASN A 49 6.84 10.76 21.65
C ASN A 49 5.46 10.92 20.99
N TRP A 50 4.42 10.68 21.78
CA TRP A 50 3.02 10.79 21.33
C TRP A 50 2.69 12.19 20.82
N HIS A 51 3.29 13.24 21.39
CA HIS A 51 3.02 14.61 20.99
C HIS A 51 3.48 14.87 19.55
N ALA A 52 4.70 14.46 19.21
CA ALA A 52 5.21 14.57 17.84
C ALA A 52 4.37 13.77 16.85
N LEU A 53 4.03 12.51 17.18
CA LEU A 53 3.18 11.65 16.33
C LEU A 53 1.86 12.35 15.97
N GLN A 54 1.25 13.06 16.92
CA GLN A 54 -0.04 13.72 16.72
C GLN A 54 0.04 15.08 16.01
N GLN A 55 1.21 15.73 15.98
CA GLN A 55 1.28 17.13 15.53
C GLN A 55 2.22 17.37 14.35
N THR A 56 3.33 16.64 14.25
CA THR A 56 4.40 16.95 13.28
C THR A 56 4.90 15.73 12.51
N ARG A 57 5.81 15.95 11.55
CA ARG A 57 6.53 14.90 10.84
C ARG A 57 8.02 15.08 11.12
N CYS A 58 8.54 14.29 12.05
CA CYS A 58 9.94 14.38 12.43
C CYS A 58 10.88 13.94 11.30
N PRO A 59 12.01 14.64 11.08
CA PRO A 59 12.98 14.27 10.05
C PRO A 59 13.52 12.84 10.18
N LEU A 60 13.66 12.35 11.41
CA LEU A 60 14.16 11.02 11.74
C LEU A 60 13.09 10.18 12.43
N LEU A 61 13.11 8.87 12.18
CA LEU A 61 12.17 7.92 12.78
C LEU A 61 12.41 7.76 14.29
N SER A 62 13.67 7.75 14.71
CA SER A 62 14.08 7.63 16.12
C SER A 62 13.45 8.68 17.04
N GLN A 63 13.14 9.87 16.51
CA GLN A 63 12.53 10.98 17.26
C GLN A 63 11.13 10.67 17.81
N TYR A 64 10.49 9.60 17.33
CA TYR A 64 9.22 9.13 17.90
C TYR A 64 9.37 8.12 19.05
N GLY A 65 10.54 7.53 19.25
CA GLY A 65 10.74 6.52 20.31
C GLY A 65 9.91 5.24 20.14
N LEU A 66 9.55 4.85 18.91
CA LEU A 66 8.71 3.66 18.65
C LEU A 66 9.46 2.32 18.84
N PHE A 67 10.79 2.35 18.96
CA PHE A 67 11.65 1.19 19.12
C PHE A 67 12.67 1.45 20.25
N LYS A 68 12.99 0.45 21.08
CA LYS A 68 13.93 0.58 22.22
C LYS A 68 15.41 0.43 21.80
N GLY A 69 15.71 0.89 20.59
CA GLY A 69 16.90 0.61 19.81
C GLY A 69 16.53 0.69 18.34
N LEU A 70 17.42 1.20 17.49
CA LEU A 70 17.16 1.42 16.08
C LEU A 70 16.90 0.08 15.35
N PRO A 71 16.11 0.07 14.26
CA PRO A 71 15.34 -1.10 13.81
C PRO A 71 16.14 -2.28 13.22
N SER A 72 17.47 -2.34 13.32
CA SER A 72 18.19 -3.60 13.04
C SER A 72 17.71 -4.74 13.94
N ASP A 73 17.25 -4.43 15.16
CA ASP A 73 16.42 -5.34 15.96
C ASP A 73 14.94 -4.98 15.81
N ILE A 74 14.37 -5.39 14.67
CA ILE A 74 12.96 -5.22 14.34
C ILE A 74 12.02 -5.78 15.42
N ASN A 75 12.50 -6.72 16.24
CA ASN A 75 11.74 -7.33 17.31
C ASN A 75 11.63 -6.45 18.56
N ASN A 76 12.41 -5.37 18.67
CA ASN A 76 12.46 -4.51 19.86
C ASN A 76 11.54 -3.29 19.77
N SER A 77 10.28 -3.51 19.36
CA SER A 77 9.24 -2.46 19.37
C SER A 77 9.00 -1.98 20.81
N ASN A 78 8.86 -0.67 21.00
CA ASN A 78 8.70 -0.05 22.32
C ASN A 78 7.27 -0.24 22.88
N GLY A 79 6.88 -1.49 23.13
CA GLY A 79 5.51 -1.86 23.51
C GLY A 79 4.54 -1.93 22.32
N GLY A 80 5.06 -2.05 21.09
CA GLY A 80 4.24 -2.25 19.90
C GLY A 80 3.59 -3.63 19.91
N ILE A 81 2.32 -3.68 19.49
CA ILE A 81 1.60 -4.95 19.33
C ILE A 81 1.91 -5.49 17.94
N TYR A 82 2.67 -6.58 17.88
CA TYR A 82 2.95 -7.30 16.64
C TYR A 82 1.67 -7.89 16.04
N TYR A 83 1.59 -7.88 14.72
CA TYR A 83 0.53 -8.58 14.00
C TYR A 83 1.01 -9.21 12.70
N LYS A 84 0.41 -10.36 12.38
CA LYS A 84 0.57 -11.09 11.12
C LYS A 84 -0.72 -11.06 10.34
N LEU A 85 -0.60 -11.01 9.02
CA LEU A 85 -1.70 -11.19 8.08
C LEU A 85 -1.58 -12.58 7.44
N GLY A 86 -2.70 -13.25 7.19
CA GLY A 86 -2.70 -14.57 6.53
C GLY A 86 -2.11 -14.49 5.13
N SER A 87 -2.74 -13.67 4.28
CA SER A 87 -2.19 -13.25 3.00
C SER A 87 -1.64 -11.83 3.11
N GLU A 88 -0.52 -11.55 2.46
CA GLU A 88 0.13 -10.25 2.49
C GLU A 88 0.14 -9.54 1.12
N LEU A 89 0.18 -8.21 1.17
CA LEU A 89 0.37 -7.38 -0.03
C LEU A 89 1.78 -7.59 -0.59
N PHE A 90 1.90 -7.93 -1.87
CA PHE A 90 3.17 -8.16 -2.54
C PHE A 90 3.93 -6.84 -2.75
N THR A 91 5.25 -6.86 -2.53
CA THR A 91 6.11 -5.68 -2.75
C THR A 91 7.52 -6.14 -3.08
N ASP A 92 7.79 -6.48 -4.34
CA ASP A 92 9.12 -6.88 -4.82
C ASP A 92 9.81 -7.94 -3.95
N HIS A 93 9.05 -8.93 -3.46
CA HIS A 93 9.52 -9.95 -2.50
C HIS A 93 10.01 -9.43 -1.13
N ALA A 94 9.86 -8.13 -0.84
CA ALA A 94 10.17 -7.56 0.47
C ALA A 94 9.31 -8.19 1.57
N ARG A 95 10.00 -8.56 2.65
CA ARG A 95 9.41 -9.02 3.91
C ARG A 95 8.87 -7.83 4.68
N LYS A 96 7.82 -8.08 5.47
CA LYS A 96 7.05 -7.01 6.12
C LYS A 96 6.83 -7.34 7.58
N TYR A 97 7.30 -6.44 8.45
CA TYR A 97 7.10 -6.53 9.88
C TYR A 97 6.16 -5.43 10.31
N ARG A 98 5.20 -5.78 11.17
CA ARG A 98 4.07 -4.90 11.41
C ARG A 98 3.74 -4.82 12.89
N TYR A 99 3.55 -3.59 13.34
CA TYR A 99 3.22 -3.27 14.70
C TYR A 99 2.10 -2.24 14.70
N PHE A 100 1.33 -2.19 15.78
CA PHE A 100 0.54 -1.01 16.08
C PHE A 100 0.66 -0.64 17.55
N PHE A 101 0.40 0.63 17.83
CA PHE A 101 0.43 1.23 19.16
C PHE A 101 -0.93 1.85 19.42
N LEU A 102 -1.46 1.60 20.61
CA LEU A 102 -2.72 2.16 21.07
C LEU A 102 -2.46 3.18 22.18
N PRO A 103 -3.23 4.29 22.24
CA PRO A 103 -3.27 5.13 23.43
C PRO A 103 -3.66 4.32 24.65
N GLN A 104 -3.10 4.69 25.80
CA GLN A 104 -3.36 3.99 27.06
C GLN A 104 -4.86 3.90 27.38
N GLY A 105 -5.32 2.71 27.76
CA GLY A 105 -6.71 2.46 28.15
C GLY A 105 -7.71 2.41 26.99
N THR A 106 -7.24 2.41 25.73
CA THR A 106 -8.10 2.30 24.55
C THR A 106 -8.06 0.89 23.95
N GLN A 107 -9.06 0.57 23.14
CA GLN A 107 -9.21 -0.72 22.46
C GLN A 107 -9.51 -0.51 20.97
N LEU A 108 -9.24 -1.53 20.17
CA LEU A 108 -9.73 -1.61 18.80
C LEU A 108 -11.24 -1.86 18.78
N GLY A 109 -11.95 -1.16 17.91
CA GLY A 109 -13.34 -1.47 17.58
C GLY A 109 -13.42 -2.58 16.53
N TYR A 110 -14.23 -3.60 16.80
CA TYR A 110 -14.49 -4.68 15.87
C TYR A 110 -15.23 -4.17 14.62
N GLN A 111 -14.74 -4.58 13.44
CA GLN A 111 -15.41 -4.37 12.16
C GLN A 111 -15.39 -5.70 11.40
N GLN A 112 -16.57 -6.22 11.04
CA GLN A 112 -16.66 -7.56 10.44
C GLN A 112 -16.02 -7.62 9.05
N GLN A 113 -16.27 -6.61 8.22
CA GLN A 113 -15.83 -6.57 6.82
C GLN A 113 -14.75 -5.54 6.55
N ASP A 114 -14.74 -4.43 7.27
CA ASP A 114 -13.81 -3.32 7.05
C ASP A 114 -12.56 -3.42 7.92
N THR A 115 -11.66 -2.45 7.73
CA THR A 115 -10.52 -2.28 8.61
C THR A 115 -11.02 -2.02 10.03
N LEU A 116 -10.38 -2.63 11.03
CA LEU A 116 -10.67 -2.41 12.44
C LEU A 116 -10.72 -0.91 12.76
N ASP A 117 -11.60 -0.52 13.69
CA ASP A 117 -11.68 0.86 14.13
C ASP A 117 -10.56 1.14 15.12
N PHE A 118 -9.70 2.09 14.80
CA PHE A 118 -8.58 2.49 15.65
C PHE A 118 -8.90 3.81 16.35
N PRO A 119 -8.68 3.88 17.67
CA PRO A 119 -8.86 5.11 18.42
C PRO A 119 -7.91 6.22 17.93
N THR A 120 -8.34 7.48 18.05
CA THR A 120 -7.46 8.63 17.82
C THR A 120 -6.24 8.55 18.73
N GLY A 121 -5.06 8.73 18.15
CA GLY A 121 -3.77 8.53 18.80
C GLY A 121 -3.04 7.27 18.33
N SER A 122 -3.73 6.30 17.73
CA SER A 122 -3.10 5.06 17.27
C SER A 122 -2.04 5.29 16.19
N VAL A 123 -1.03 4.41 16.19
CA VAL A 123 0.02 4.37 15.18
C VAL A 123 0.12 2.96 14.63
N ILE A 124 0.20 2.80 13.33
CA ILE A 124 0.56 1.54 12.68
C ILE A 124 1.92 1.73 12.03
N VAL A 125 2.79 0.77 12.24
CA VAL A 125 4.14 0.73 11.69
C VAL A 125 4.25 -0.46 10.75
N LYS A 126 4.83 -0.21 9.57
CA LYS A 126 5.20 -1.25 8.62
C LYS A 126 6.66 -1.05 8.25
N VAL A 127 7.49 -2.04 8.55
CA VAL A 127 8.89 -2.08 8.15
C VAL A 127 9.01 -3.03 6.97
N PHE A 128 9.67 -2.59 5.90
CA PHE A 128 9.90 -3.36 4.69
C PHE A 128 11.38 -3.67 4.58
N ALA A 129 11.71 -4.94 4.46
CA ALA A 129 13.10 -5.39 4.36
C ALA A 129 13.26 -6.31 3.15
N MET A 130 14.31 -6.07 2.37
CA MET A 130 14.70 -6.91 1.25
C MET A 130 15.62 -8.01 1.75
N PRO A 131 15.31 -9.29 1.49
CA PRO A 131 16.23 -10.36 1.82
C PRO A 131 17.37 -10.41 0.80
N THR A 132 18.54 -10.92 1.19
CA THR A 132 19.64 -11.19 0.27
C THR A 132 19.39 -12.44 -0.58
N GLU A 133 18.60 -13.38 -0.05
CA GLU A 133 18.20 -14.65 -0.66
C GLU A 133 16.76 -15.00 -0.29
N SER A 134 16.13 -15.88 -1.07
CA SER A 134 14.73 -16.28 -0.82
C SER A 134 14.55 -17.27 0.34
N THR A 135 15.63 -17.68 0.99
CA THR A 135 15.62 -18.64 2.11
C THR A 135 15.12 -17.97 3.39
N ALA A 136 14.41 -18.70 4.25
CA ALA A 136 13.81 -18.14 5.47
C ALA A 136 14.85 -17.44 6.38
N ASP A 137 16.06 -18.00 6.48
CA ASP A 137 17.15 -17.52 7.34
C ASP A 137 18.08 -16.48 6.66
N SER A 138 17.69 -15.96 5.49
CA SER A 138 18.45 -14.95 4.77
C SER A 138 18.63 -13.68 5.60
N ALA A 139 19.81 -13.06 5.48
CA ALA A 139 20.04 -11.70 5.96
C ALA A 139 19.12 -10.70 5.23
N GLU A 140 18.74 -9.64 5.92
CA GLU A 140 17.79 -8.67 5.40
C GLU A 140 18.34 -7.25 5.51
N GLU A 141 18.02 -6.44 4.51
CA GLU A 141 18.30 -5.01 4.48
C GLU A 141 16.99 -4.23 4.57
N ILE A 142 16.85 -3.38 5.59
CA ILE A 142 15.68 -2.54 5.74
C ILE A 142 15.70 -1.50 4.62
N MET A 143 14.59 -1.37 3.91
CA MET A 143 14.44 -0.40 2.83
C MET A 143 13.68 0.84 3.29
N GLU A 144 12.56 0.62 4.00
CA GLU A 144 11.67 1.69 4.39
C GLU A 144 10.85 1.34 5.64
N VAL A 145 10.40 2.39 6.31
CA VAL A 145 9.43 2.32 7.42
C VAL A 145 8.27 3.25 7.10
N ARG A 146 7.05 2.74 7.12
CA ARG A 146 5.84 3.54 6.91
C ARG A 146 5.07 3.65 8.22
N LEU A 147 4.83 4.89 8.64
CA LEU A 147 3.91 5.17 9.73
C LEU A 147 2.54 5.58 9.17
N LEU A 148 1.49 4.98 9.71
CA LEU A 148 0.13 5.48 9.59
C LEU A 148 -0.28 5.98 10.98
N VAL A 149 -0.61 7.25 11.11
CA VAL A 149 -0.98 7.85 12.40
C VAL A 149 -2.41 8.32 12.36
N LYS A 150 -3.25 7.83 13.28
CA LYS A 150 -4.65 8.24 13.44
C LYS A 150 -4.69 9.52 14.27
N ARG A 151 -4.75 10.67 13.60
CA ARG A 151 -4.97 11.98 14.23
C ARG A 151 -6.47 12.27 14.37
N SER A 152 -6.80 13.36 15.07
CA SER A 152 -8.20 13.80 15.25
C SER A 152 -8.92 14.08 13.93
N ASN A 153 -8.18 14.50 12.90
CA ASN A 153 -8.70 14.77 11.55
C ASN A 153 -8.57 13.58 10.59
N GLY A 154 -8.21 12.39 11.08
CA GLY A 154 -8.09 11.17 10.27
C GLY A 154 -6.68 10.61 10.20
N TRP A 155 -6.49 9.64 9.29
CA TRP A 155 -5.20 9.00 9.10
C TRP A 155 -4.26 9.86 8.28
N ILE A 156 -3.02 9.97 8.74
CA ILE A 156 -1.92 10.53 7.95
C ILE A 156 -0.85 9.46 7.69
N PHE A 157 -0.11 9.64 6.61
CA PHE A 157 1.02 8.79 6.23
C PHE A 157 2.33 9.55 6.41
N ILE A 158 3.33 8.86 6.95
CA ILE A 158 4.68 9.39 7.14
C ILE A 158 5.66 8.34 6.62
N PRO A 159 6.11 8.46 5.36
CA PRO A 159 7.07 7.54 4.76
C PRO A 159 8.49 7.86 5.21
N TYR A 160 9.25 6.84 5.58
CA TYR A 160 10.67 6.93 5.89
C TYR A 160 11.47 5.95 5.04
N VAL A 161 12.66 6.37 4.60
CA VAL A 161 13.64 5.53 3.90
C VAL A 161 14.81 5.27 4.84
N TRP A 162 15.22 4.01 4.91
CA TRP A 162 16.31 3.59 5.78
C TRP A 162 17.66 4.15 5.32
N ASP A 163 18.45 4.67 6.25
CA ASP A 163 19.81 5.17 6.04
C ASP A 163 20.76 4.43 7.01
N SER A 164 21.41 3.40 6.49
CA SER A 164 22.34 2.56 7.26
C SER A 164 23.56 3.32 7.79
N SER A 165 23.88 4.50 7.24
CA SER A 165 25.03 5.30 7.71
C SER A 165 24.79 5.95 9.08
N ILE A 166 23.52 6.13 9.47
CA ILE A 166 23.12 6.69 10.75
C ILE A 166 22.29 5.71 11.60
N ASP A 167 22.11 4.48 11.11
CA ASP A 167 21.24 3.46 11.72
C ASP A 167 19.84 4.02 11.98
N ASP A 168 19.28 4.83 11.08
CA ASP A 168 17.96 5.44 11.26
C ASP A 168 17.26 5.62 9.92
N ALA A 169 15.98 5.99 9.94
CA ALA A 169 15.21 6.26 8.74
C ALA A 169 14.94 7.76 8.60
N ARG A 170 15.11 8.29 7.38
CA ARG A 170 14.85 9.70 7.04
C ARG A 170 13.48 9.87 6.40
N LEU A 171 12.78 10.93 6.79
CA LEU A 171 11.49 11.30 6.22
C LEU A 171 11.62 11.50 4.70
N ALA A 172 10.84 10.73 3.92
CA ALA A 172 10.98 10.66 2.47
C ALA A 172 9.65 10.99 1.76
N ILE A 173 9.21 12.25 1.83
CA ILE A 173 7.92 12.68 1.24
C ILE A 173 7.84 12.39 -0.27
N SER A 174 8.96 12.53 -0.99
CA SER A 174 9.08 12.24 -2.42
C SER A 174 9.19 10.74 -2.74
N GLY A 175 9.32 9.87 -1.74
CA GLY A 175 9.71 8.48 -1.93
C GLY A 175 11.20 8.33 -2.26
N SER A 176 11.60 7.12 -2.63
CA SER A 176 12.96 6.81 -3.07
C SER A 176 12.98 5.66 -4.09
N GLN A 177 14.12 5.55 -4.77
CA GLN A 177 14.44 4.44 -5.65
C GLN A 177 15.81 3.90 -5.25
N THR A 178 15.87 2.62 -4.91
CA THR A 178 17.11 1.96 -4.51
C THR A 178 17.34 0.74 -5.38
N PRO A 179 18.47 0.63 -6.10
CA PRO A 179 18.84 -0.61 -6.77
C PRO A 179 19.00 -1.74 -5.75
N VAL A 180 18.39 -2.89 -6.01
CA VAL A 180 18.49 -4.08 -5.16
C VAL A 180 18.79 -5.28 -6.04
N SER A 181 19.68 -6.14 -5.55
CA SER A 181 20.00 -7.44 -6.13
C SER A 181 19.78 -8.51 -5.07
N PHE A 182 18.98 -9.54 -5.39
CA PHE A 182 18.78 -10.67 -4.47
C PHE A 182 18.59 -11.99 -5.24
N SER A 183 18.89 -13.11 -4.59
CA SER A 183 18.69 -14.43 -5.18
C SER A 183 17.26 -14.94 -4.96
N HIS A 184 16.54 -15.19 -6.05
CA HIS A 184 15.21 -15.78 -6.06
C HIS A 184 15.17 -17.09 -6.82
N ASN A 185 14.86 -18.19 -6.12
CA ASN A 185 14.79 -19.54 -6.69
C ASN A 185 16.04 -19.96 -7.50
N GLY A 186 17.21 -19.48 -7.10
CA GLY A 186 18.48 -19.76 -7.77
C GLY A 186 18.83 -18.79 -8.92
N GLU A 187 17.96 -17.84 -9.23
CA GLU A 187 18.21 -16.77 -10.19
C GLU A 187 18.49 -15.44 -9.48
N MET A 188 19.42 -14.66 -10.02
CA MET A 188 19.72 -13.35 -9.45
C MET A 188 18.82 -12.29 -10.09
N LEU A 189 17.95 -11.70 -9.28
CA LEU A 189 17.03 -10.64 -9.69
C LEU A 189 17.65 -9.28 -9.39
N ASN A 190 17.71 -8.43 -10.41
CA ASN A 190 18.07 -7.02 -10.28
C ASN A 190 16.82 -6.18 -10.49
N LEU A 191 16.47 -5.37 -9.50
CA LEU A 191 15.32 -4.48 -9.59
C LEU A 191 15.64 -3.12 -8.96
N THR A 192 14.77 -2.16 -9.23
CA THR A 192 14.75 -0.89 -8.49
C THR A 192 13.60 -0.96 -7.50
N TYR A 193 13.94 -1.04 -6.21
CA TYR A 193 12.96 -0.99 -5.13
C TYR A 193 12.43 0.44 -5.04
N GLU A 194 11.12 0.61 -5.16
CA GLU A 194 10.47 1.92 -5.09
C GLU A 194 9.75 2.10 -3.75
N SER A 195 10.30 2.96 -2.88
CA SER A 195 9.53 3.47 -1.73
C SER A 195 8.56 4.55 -2.23
N PRO A 196 7.23 4.37 -2.07
CA PRO A 196 6.26 5.30 -2.63
C PRO A 196 6.32 6.68 -1.98
N SER A 197 6.14 7.72 -2.80
CA SER A 197 5.90 9.07 -2.30
C SER A 197 4.63 9.16 -1.45
N LEU A 198 4.50 10.23 -0.66
CA LEU A 198 3.31 10.49 0.15
C LEU A 198 2.03 10.49 -0.71
N LEU A 199 2.07 11.08 -1.91
CA LEU A 199 0.94 11.11 -2.83
C LEU A 199 0.60 9.70 -3.37
N ARG A 200 1.60 8.88 -3.65
CA ARG A 200 1.38 7.47 -4.04
C ARG A 200 0.79 6.64 -2.90
N CYS A 201 1.22 6.88 -1.66
CA CYS A 201 0.59 6.29 -0.48
C CYS A 201 -0.91 6.66 -0.41
N GLN A 202 -1.23 7.94 -0.58
CA GLN A 202 -2.62 8.41 -0.58
C GLN A 202 -3.47 7.76 -1.68
N ASN A 203 -2.93 7.55 -2.88
CA ASN A 203 -3.67 6.91 -3.98
C ASN A 203 -4.13 5.48 -3.67
N CYS A 204 -3.33 4.72 -2.91
CA CYS A 204 -3.65 3.36 -2.51
C CYS A 204 -4.59 3.33 -1.28
N HIS A 205 -4.40 4.26 -0.35
CA HIS A 205 -5.11 4.31 0.93
C HIS A 205 -6.40 5.14 0.92
N GLN A 206 -6.69 5.84 -0.18
CA GLN A 206 -7.90 6.64 -0.30
C GLN A 206 -9.15 5.77 -0.42
N VAL A 207 -10.22 6.23 0.23
CA VAL A 207 -11.55 5.64 0.15
C VAL A 207 -12.59 6.75 0.29
N LYS A 208 -13.72 6.63 -0.39
CA LYS A 208 -14.87 7.52 -0.14
C LYS A 208 -15.70 6.99 1.02
N ILE A 209 -15.89 7.80 2.05
CA ILE A 209 -16.79 7.51 3.17
C ILE A 209 -17.81 8.65 3.22
N ASN A 210 -19.10 8.35 3.05
CA ASN A 210 -20.17 9.35 2.96
C ASN A 210 -19.85 10.44 1.91
N GLU A 211 -19.38 10.03 0.72
CA GLU A 211 -18.93 10.90 -0.38
C GLU A 211 -17.70 11.79 -0.08
N GLN A 212 -17.09 11.65 1.10
CA GLN A 212 -15.89 12.40 1.48
C GLN A 212 -14.64 11.54 1.30
N LEU A 213 -13.60 12.13 0.69
CA LEU A 213 -12.31 11.49 0.57
C LEU A 213 -11.70 11.30 1.96
N SER A 214 -11.49 10.04 2.33
CA SER A 214 -10.89 9.61 3.58
C SER A 214 -9.71 8.70 3.29
N PHE A 215 -8.86 8.48 4.28
CA PHE A 215 -7.73 7.57 4.19
C PHE A 215 -7.83 6.51 5.26
N VAL A 216 -7.58 5.24 4.90
CA VAL A 216 -7.70 4.10 5.83
C VAL A 216 -6.52 3.13 5.72
N PRO A 217 -6.13 2.43 6.79
CA PRO A 217 -5.14 1.37 6.71
C PRO A 217 -5.62 0.20 5.85
N ILE A 218 -4.66 -0.48 5.22
CA ILE A 218 -4.89 -1.68 4.41
C ILE A 218 -4.35 -2.90 5.15
N GLY A 219 -5.16 -3.95 5.20
CA GLY A 219 -4.84 -5.28 5.71
C GLY A 219 -5.36 -5.61 7.11
N LEU A 220 -5.62 -4.60 7.96
CA LEU A 220 -6.10 -4.78 9.34
C LEU A 220 -7.60 -5.09 9.39
N LYS A 221 -8.04 -6.12 8.67
CA LYS A 221 -9.42 -6.62 8.63
C LYS A 221 -9.49 -7.97 9.32
N ILE A 222 -10.59 -8.27 10.02
CA ILE A 222 -10.75 -9.50 10.81
C ILE A 222 -10.33 -10.76 10.05
N ARG A 223 -10.77 -10.92 8.79
CA ARG A 223 -10.42 -12.08 7.95
C ARG A 223 -8.93 -12.32 7.73
N HIS A 224 -8.14 -11.25 7.62
CA HIS A 224 -6.69 -11.39 7.44
C HIS A 224 -5.97 -11.59 8.78
N LEU A 225 -6.60 -11.16 9.89
CA LEU A 225 -6.05 -11.21 11.24
C LEU A 225 -6.44 -12.47 12.01
N ASN A 226 -7.47 -13.19 11.57
CA ASN A 226 -7.95 -14.43 12.17
C ASN A 226 -7.02 -15.60 11.86
N GLN A 227 -5.75 -15.48 12.24
CA GLN A 227 -4.68 -16.42 11.89
C GLN A 227 -4.05 -16.99 13.15
N THR A 228 -3.43 -18.14 13.02
CA THR A 228 -2.54 -18.66 14.05
C THR A 228 -1.19 -17.94 13.97
N ILE A 229 -0.72 -17.46 15.11
CA ILE A 229 0.61 -16.86 15.30
C ILE A 229 1.36 -17.63 16.38
N GLU A 230 2.68 -17.54 16.37
CA GLU A 230 3.54 -18.06 17.43
C GLU A 230 3.77 -16.98 18.48
N VAL A 231 3.45 -17.28 19.74
CA VAL A 231 3.72 -16.41 20.89
C VAL A 231 4.39 -17.27 21.96
N ASN A 232 5.62 -16.93 22.36
CA ASN A 232 6.41 -17.71 23.32
C ASN A 232 6.51 -19.21 22.95
N SER A 233 6.72 -19.50 21.65
CA SER A 233 6.76 -20.86 21.09
C SER A 233 5.46 -21.66 21.24
N GLN A 234 4.32 -20.96 21.36
CA GLN A 234 3.00 -21.56 21.34
C GLN A 234 2.17 -20.98 20.19
N ALA A 235 1.61 -21.88 19.39
CA ALA A 235 0.61 -21.56 18.40
C ALA A 235 -0.69 -21.09 19.07
N ILE A 236 -1.10 -19.84 18.78
CA ILE A 236 -2.34 -19.25 19.29
C ILE A 236 -3.04 -18.45 18.18
N ASN A 237 -4.37 -18.46 18.16
CA ASN A 237 -5.13 -17.57 17.28
C ASN A 237 -4.92 -16.11 17.69
N GLN A 238 -4.47 -15.27 16.77
CA GLN A 238 -4.12 -13.88 17.01
C GLN A 238 -5.27 -13.04 17.57
N LEU A 239 -6.49 -13.20 17.05
CA LEU A 239 -7.64 -12.44 17.55
C LEU A 239 -8.01 -12.85 18.98
N GLN A 240 -7.94 -14.16 19.29
CA GLN A 240 -8.17 -14.65 20.65
C GLN A 240 -7.07 -14.18 21.61
N TYR A 241 -5.82 -14.14 21.15
CA TYR A 241 -4.72 -13.56 21.91
C TYR A 241 -4.93 -12.07 22.18
N TRP A 242 -5.38 -11.30 21.19
CA TRP A 242 -5.69 -9.88 21.40
C TRP A 242 -6.87 -9.67 22.34
N GLN A 243 -7.88 -10.54 22.29
CA GLN A 243 -8.97 -10.51 23.24
C GLN A 243 -8.50 -10.79 24.67
N SER A 244 -7.61 -11.78 24.88
CA SER A 244 -7.10 -12.09 26.22
C SER A 244 -6.23 -10.98 26.81
N LEU A 245 -5.59 -10.18 25.96
CA LEU A 245 -4.85 -8.97 26.34
C LEU A 245 -5.73 -7.72 26.50
N GLY A 246 -7.04 -7.82 26.22
CA GLY A 246 -7.94 -6.67 26.26
C GLY A 246 -7.69 -5.63 25.17
N ILE A 247 -7.06 -6.01 24.05
CA ILE A 247 -6.78 -5.13 22.90
C ILE A 247 -8.04 -4.91 22.05
N ILE A 248 -8.89 -5.93 21.97
CA ILE A 248 -10.14 -5.93 21.21
C ILE A 248 -11.20 -6.74 21.97
N THR A 249 -12.47 -6.34 21.84
CA THR A 249 -13.60 -7.18 22.26
C THR A 249 -14.20 -7.83 21.02
N LEU A 250 -14.17 -9.16 20.93
CA LEU A 250 -14.80 -9.88 19.82
C LEU A 250 -16.25 -10.24 20.17
N PRO A 251 -17.17 -10.17 19.20
CA PRO A 251 -18.51 -10.71 19.38
C PRO A 251 -18.45 -12.24 19.57
N ALA A 252 -19.48 -12.83 20.19
CA ALA A 252 -19.56 -14.28 20.31
C ALA A 252 -19.75 -14.95 18.93
N GLY A 253 -19.16 -16.14 18.75
CA GLY A 253 -19.32 -16.95 17.54
C GLY A 253 -18.07 -17.00 16.67
N GLU A 254 -18.26 -17.45 15.42
CA GLU A 254 -17.17 -17.55 14.45
C GLU A 254 -16.87 -16.19 13.80
N HIS A 255 -15.62 -16.00 13.41
CA HIS A 255 -15.15 -14.79 12.74
C HIS A 255 -14.72 -15.10 11.30
N PRO A 256 -14.90 -14.14 10.37
CA PRO A 256 -14.37 -14.27 9.02
C PRO A 256 -12.91 -14.70 9.01
N TYR A 257 -12.55 -15.52 8.03
CA TYR A 257 -11.21 -16.06 7.83
C TYR A 257 -10.90 -16.02 6.34
N ALA A 258 -9.72 -15.51 5.98
CA ALA A 258 -9.15 -15.63 4.65
C ALA A 258 -7.80 -16.36 4.79
N PRO A 259 -7.55 -17.45 4.05
CA PRO A 259 -6.33 -18.22 4.21
C PRO A 259 -5.10 -17.44 3.73
N ASP A 260 -3.91 -17.91 4.13
CA ASP A 260 -2.70 -17.63 3.35
C ASP A 260 -2.89 -18.21 1.96
N TRP A 261 -2.78 -17.38 0.93
CA TRP A 261 -2.93 -17.82 -0.45
C TRP A 261 -1.84 -18.83 -0.86
N ARG A 262 -0.73 -18.93 -0.12
CA ARG A 262 0.32 -19.93 -0.32
C ARG A 262 0.02 -21.27 0.36
N ASP A 263 -0.95 -21.35 1.27
CA ASP A 263 -1.37 -22.60 1.90
C ASP A 263 -2.12 -23.49 0.90
N THR A 264 -1.43 -24.49 0.35
CA THR A 264 -1.98 -25.41 -0.66
C THR A 264 -3.00 -26.40 -0.09
N SER A 265 -3.16 -26.49 1.23
CA SER A 265 -4.24 -27.27 1.84
C SER A 265 -5.60 -26.57 1.76
N ALA A 266 -5.61 -25.24 1.59
CA ALA A 266 -6.83 -24.47 1.41
C ALA A 266 -7.38 -24.58 -0.04
N PRO A 267 -8.71 -24.52 -0.24
CA PRO A 267 -9.29 -24.58 -1.57
C PRO A 267 -8.78 -23.46 -2.50
N LEU A 268 -8.49 -23.80 -3.76
CA LEU A 268 -7.91 -22.89 -4.76
C LEU A 268 -8.65 -21.54 -4.86
N GLN A 269 -9.98 -21.57 -4.97
CA GLN A 269 -10.78 -20.34 -5.03
C GLN A 269 -10.62 -19.47 -3.76
N GLN A 270 -10.50 -20.07 -2.58
CA GLN A 270 -10.32 -19.30 -1.34
C GLN A 270 -8.95 -18.63 -1.30
N ARG A 271 -7.91 -19.32 -1.78
CA ARG A 271 -6.56 -18.76 -1.93
C ARG A 271 -6.54 -17.61 -2.94
N ALA A 272 -7.14 -17.80 -4.11
CA ALA A 272 -7.24 -16.77 -5.15
C ALA A 272 -7.96 -15.52 -4.63
N LYS A 273 -9.12 -15.68 -3.98
CA LYS A 273 -9.86 -14.57 -3.38
C LYS A 273 -9.08 -13.88 -2.26
N ALA A 274 -8.33 -14.63 -1.43
CA ALA A 274 -7.53 -14.03 -0.37
C ALA A 274 -6.41 -13.15 -0.95
N TYR A 275 -5.75 -13.61 -2.02
CA TYR A 275 -4.76 -12.84 -2.76
C TYR A 275 -5.36 -11.56 -3.36
N LEU A 276 -6.47 -11.68 -4.09
CA LEU A 276 -7.15 -10.54 -4.74
C LEU A 276 -7.65 -9.52 -3.72
N ASP A 277 -8.15 -9.96 -2.57
CA ASP A 277 -8.65 -9.04 -1.54
C ASP A 277 -7.53 -8.20 -0.92
N ILE A 278 -6.41 -8.81 -0.52
CA ILE A 278 -5.32 -8.06 0.11
C ILE A 278 -4.54 -7.21 -0.91
N ASN A 279 -4.35 -7.69 -2.15
CA ASN A 279 -3.53 -7.02 -3.16
C ASN A 279 -4.30 -6.04 -4.04
N CYS A 280 -5.62 -6.19 -4.20
CA CYS A 280 -6.37 -5.45 -5.21
C CYS A 280 -7.65 -4.78 -4.68
N ALA A 281 -8.36 -5.40 -3.73
CA ALA A 281 -9.69 -4.92 -3.33
C ALA A 281 -9.70 -3.58 -2.59
N HIS A 282 -8.56 -3.09 -2.09
CA HIS A 282 -8.47 -1.72 -1.55
C HIS A 282 -8.67 -0.66 -2.65
N CYS A 283 -8.34 -0.96 -3.90
CA CYS A 283 -8.62 -0.12 -5.07
C CYS A 283 -9.92 -0.54 -5.76
N HIS A 284 -10.12 -1.85 -5.96
CA HIS A 284 -11.25 -2.45 -6.67
C HIS A 284 -12.39 -2.81 -5.70
N ASN A 285 -13.02 -1.77 -5.15
CA ASN A 285 -14.24 -1.81 -4.36
C ASN A 285 -15.12 -0.60 -4.73
N ASP A 286 -16.32 -0.51 -4.15
CA ASP A 286 -17.29 0.55 -4.46
C ASP A 286 -16.79 1.97 -4.18
N ASN A 287 -15.85 2.12 -3.24
CA ASN A 287 -15.36 3.40 -2.73
C ASN A 287 -13.87 3.63 -2.99
N GLY A 288 -13.19 2.69 -3.65
CA GLY A 288 -11.75 2.71 -3.89
C GLY A 288 -11.35 3.50 -5.13
N ALA A 289 -10.04 3.68 -5.30
CA ALA A 289 -9.47 4.45 -6.41
C ALA A 289 -9.83 3.90 -7.80
N ALA A 290 -10.12 2.60 -7.90
CA ALA A 290 -10.48 1.92 -9.13
C ALA A 290 -11.98 1.57 -9.21
N ALA A 291 -12.84 2.20 -8.41
CA ALA A 291 -14.28 1.90 -8.39
C ALA A 291 -14.95 1.96 -9.78
N LEU A 292 -14.52 2.90 -10.63
CA LEU A 292 -15.02 3.09 -12.00
C LEU A 292 -14.68 1.94 -12.96
N SER A 293 -13.77 1.02 -12.59
CA SER A 293 -13.50 -0.18 -13.39
C SER A 293 -14.65 -1.18 -13.40
N GLY A 294 -15.62 -1.05 -12.47
CA GLY A 294 -16.68 -2.04 -12.26
C GLY A 294 -16.22 -3.30 -11.51
N LEU A 295 -14.91 -3.53 -11.41
CA LEU A 295 -14.33 -4.70 -10.74
C LEU A 295 -14.38 -4.59 -9.22
N ARG A 296 -14.82 -5.66 -8.55
CA ARG A 296 -14.99 -5.79 -7.09
C ARG A 296 -14.35 -7.07 -6.57
N LEU A 297 -13.29 -6.93 -5.80
CA LEU A 297 -12.40 -8.04 -5.43
C LEU A 297 -12.45 -8.39 -3.93
N GLU A 298 -13.41 -7.86 -3.18
CA GLU A 298 -13.50 -8.09 -1.75
C GLU A 298 -13.78 -9.58 -1.44
N TYR A 299 -13.03 -10.14 -0.49
CA TYR A 299 -13.08 -11.57 -0.16
C TYR A 299 -14.48 -12.05 0.25
N TRP A 300 -15.24 -11.22 0.96
CA TRP A 300 -16.55 -11.58 1.50
C TRP A 300 -17.66 -11.66 0.44
N ARG A 301 -17.43 -11.19 -0.80
CA ARG A 301 -18.39 -11.34 -1.90
C ARG A 301 -18.45 -12.81 -2.31
N SER A 302 -19.58 -13.46 -2.09
CA SER A 302 -19.73 -14.90 -2.36
C SER A 302 -19.83 -15.22 -3.85
N ALA A 303 -20.46 -14.33 -4.63
CA ALA A 303 -20.66 -14.53 -6.06
C ALA A 303 -19.40 -14.21 -6.87
N ILE A 304 -19.08 -15.08 -7.83
CA ILE A 304 -18.09 -14.84 -8.89
C ILE A 304 -18.90 -14.52 -10.14
N ASP A 305 -19.31 -13.27 -10.26
CA ASP A 305 -20.21 -12.77 -11.30
C ASP A 305 -19.56 -11.61 -12.08
N TYR A 306 -20.36 -10.91 -12.87
CA TYR A 306 -19.90 -9.75 -13.66
C TYR A 306 -19.19 -8.70 -12.82
N THR A 307 -19.69 -8.40 -11.62
CA THR A 307 -19.07 -7.41 -10.72
C THR A 307 -17.72 -7.90 -10.16
N HIS A 308 -17.53 -9.22 -10.06
CA HIS A 308 -16.26 -9.82 -9.69
C HIS A 308 -15.27 -9.94 -10.87
N GLY A 309 -15.67 -9.51 -12.07
CA GLY A 309 -14.83 -9.47 -13.27
C GLY A 309 -15.24 -10.45 -14.36
N VAL A 310 -16.22 -11.34 -14.13
CA VAL A 310 -16.63 -12.34 -15.13
C VAL A 310 -17.25 -11.67 -16.35
N CYS A 311 -16.58 -11.76 -17.49
CA CYS A 311 -16.94 -11.05 -18.72
C CYS A 311 -17.08 -9.53 -18.54
N ASN A 312 -16.50 -8.95 -17.47
CA ASN A 312 -16.36 -7.51 -17.35
C ASN A 312 -15.25 -7.06 -18.29
N SER A 313 -15.50 -6.07 -19.13
CA SER A 313 -14.43 -5.53 -19.98
C SER A 313 -13.34 -4.91 -19.11
N ALA A 314 -12.08 -5.08 -19.48
CA ALA A 314 -10.94 -4.55 -18.75
C ALA A 314 -10.82 -3.02 -18.90
N HIS A 315 -11.76 -2.29 -18.29
CA HIS A 315 -11.89 -0.85 -18.42
C HIS A 315 -10.62 -0.12 -17.95
N GLY A 316 -10.17 0.84 -18.76
CA GLY A 316 -8.97 1.63 -18.49
C GLY A 316 -7.65 0.97 -18.90
N TRP A 317 -7.68 -0.24 -19.47
CA TRP A 317 -6.50 -0.89 -20.05
C TRP A 317 -6.56 -0.90 -21.58
N ARG A 318 -5.44 -0.54 -22.24
CA ARG A 318 -5.37 -0.49 -23.72
C ARG A 318 -5.31 -1.87 -24.37
N GLY A 319 -4.91 -2.90 -23.63
CA GLY A 319 -4.90 -4.28 -24.11
C GLY A 319 -6.29 -4.86 -24.37
N GLY A 320 -7.34 -4.26 -23.80
CA GLY A 320 -8.72 -4.72 -23.97
C GLY A 320 -9.00 -6.06 -23.28
N GLY A 321 -9.95 -6.82 -23.82
CA GLY A 321 -10.35 -8.11 -23.26
C GLY A 321 -11.28 -8.00 -22.05
N PHE A 322 -11.39 -9.11 -21.32
CA PHE A 322 -12.22 -9.24 -20.13
C PHE A 322 -11.34 -9.47 -18.90
N ASP A 323 -11.67 -8.84 -17.77
CA ASP A 323 -10.95 -9.01 -16.51
C ASP A 323 -10.81 -10.50 -16.17
N ILE A 324 -11.94 -11.23 -16.22
CA ILE A 324 -12.00 -12.68 -16.11
C ILE A 324 -12.80 -13.23 -17.29
N TRP A 325 -12.15 -14.03 -18.13
CA TRP A 325 -12.81 -14.88 -19.11
C TRP A 325 -12.90 -16.32 -18.55
N PRO A 326 -14.08 -16.79 -18.11
CA PRO A 326 -14.20 -18.07 -17.41
C PRO A 326 -13.65 -19.24 -18.22
N GLY A 327 -12.79 -20.05 -17.60
CA GLY A 327 -12.13 -21.19 -18.24
C GLY A 327 -10.96 -20.83 -19.15
N ARG A 328 -10.53 -19.55 -19.16
CA ARG A 328 -9.43 -19.05 -20.02
C ARG A 328 -8.50 -18.13 -19.23
N GLY A 329 -7.77 -18.69 -18.28
CA GLY A 329 -6.84 -17.96 -17.41
C GLY A 329 -5.79 -17.18 -18.19
N ASP A 330 -5.23 -17.77 -19.24
CA ASP A 330 -4.18 -17.13 -20.05
C ASP A 330 -4.68 -16.00 -20.96
N GLU A 331 -5.97 -15.99 -21.31
CA GLU A 331 -6.60 -14.95 -22.14
C GLU A 331 -7.23 -13.84 -21.27
N SER A 332 -7.28 -14.02 -19.96
CA SER A 332 -7.92 -13.08 -19.03
C SER A 332 -7.03 -11.88 -18.73
N SER A 333 -7.60 -10.67 -18.80
CA SER A 333 -6.85 -9.42 -18.62
C SER A 333 -6.28 -9.28 -17.21
N LEU A 334 -6.93 -9.82 -16.17
CA LEU A 334 -6.47 -9.71 -14.79
C LEU A 334 -5.09 -10.35 -14.57
N PRO A 335 -4.87 -11.66 -14.82
CA PRO A 335 -3.55 -12.27 -14.69
C PRO A 335 -2.52 -11.72 -15.69
N LEU A 336 -2.93 -11.38 -16.93
CA LEU A 336 -2.03 -10.74 -17.90
C LEU A 336 -1.44 -9.43 -17.35
N ARG A 337 -2.28 -8.57 -16.77
CA ARG A 337 -1.80 -7.31 -16.17
C ARG A 337 -0.96 -7.53 -14.91
N MET A 338 -1.18 -8.63 -14.19
CA MET A 338 -0.31 -9.02 -13.07
C MET A 338 1.08 -9.48 -13.53
N GLU A 339 1.23 -9.95 -14.75
CA GLU A 339 2.52 -10.38 -15.31
C GLU A 339 3.33 -9.21 -15.88
N LEU A 340 2.65 -8.19 -16.43
CA LEU A 340 3.29 -7.03 -17.03
C LEU A 340 4.01 -6.15 -15.99
N ASN A 341 5.16 -5.60 -16.37
CA ASN A 341 5.94 -4.67 -15.52
C ASN A 341 5.96 -3.22 -16.05
N GLY A 342 5.49 -3.00 -17.28
CA GLY A 342 5.36 -1.67 -17.88
C GLY A 342 4.36 -0.81 -17.10
N ALA A 343 4.74 0.42 -16.74
CA ALA A 343 3.97 1.26 -15.82
C ALA A 343 2.52 1.55 -16.27
N ALA A 344 2.26 1.59 -17.58
CA ALA A 344 0.92 1.83 -18.13
C ALA A 344 0.00 0.60 -18.03
N ASP A 345 0.57 -0.61 -18.01
CA ASP A 345 -0.18 -1.85 -18.17
C ASP A 345 -0.21 -2.71 -16.90
N ARG A 346 0.83 -2.60 -16.05
CA ARG A 346 1.00 -3.43 -14.86
C ARG A 346 -0.09 -3.22 -13.80
N MET A 347 -0.41 -4.30 -13.11
CA MET A 347 -1.21 -4.30 -11.89
C MET A 347 -0.54 -5.14 -10.80
N PRO A 348 -0.55 -4.69 -9.53
CA PRO A 348 -0.88 -3.33 -9.10
C PRO A 348 0.08 -2.27 -9.67
N PRO A 349 -0.37 -0.99 -9.82
CA PRO A 349 0.42 0.06 -10.48
C PRO A 349 1.53 0.64 -9.57
N ILE A 350 1.43 0.39 -8.26
CA ILE A 350 2.29 0.95 -7.21
C ILE A 350 2.79 -0.21 -6.34
N GLY A 351 4.03 -0.12 -5.87
CA GLY A 351 4.60 -1.07 -4.91
C GLY A 351 5.15 -2.34 -5.52
N ARG A 352 5.39 -2.38 -6.84
CA ARG A 352 6.14 -3.45 -7.50
C ARG A 352 6.87 -2.97 -8.75
N SER A 353 8.00 -3.59 -9.01
CA SER A 353 8.85 -3.54 -10.19
C SER A 353 8.97 -4.89 -10.88
N VAL A 354 8.69 -5.99 -10.17
CA VAL A 354 8.65 -7.36 -10.72
C VAL A 354 7.29 -8.02 -10.53
N ALA A 355 7.04 -9.12 -11.24
CA ALA A 355 5.84 -9.93 -11.10
C ALA A 355 5.93 -10.90 -9.91
N ASP A 356 4.80 -11.15 -9.27
CA ASP A 356 4.63 -12.28 -8.34
C ASP A 356 4.15 -13.47 -9.18
N ASP A 357 5.09 -14.21 -9.76
CA ASP A 357 4.80 -15.29 -10.73
C ASP A 357 3.94 -16.39 -10.12
N ASP A 358 4.15 -16.70 -8.85
CA ASP A 358 3.34 -17.66 -8.08
C ASP A 358 1.88 -17.19 -7.99
N ALA A 359 1.66 -15.90 -7.78
CA ALA A 359 0.31 -15.34 -7.74
C ALA A 359 -0.33 -15.29 -9.13
N VAL A 360 0.43 -14.97 -10.18
CA VAL A 360 -0.06 -15.02 -11.57
C VAL A 360 -0.52 -16.44 -11.89
N ALA A 361 0.28 -17.46 -11.57
CA ALA A 361 -0.07 -18.86 -11.76
C ALA A 361 -1.31 -19.28 -10.95
N LEU A 362 -1.42 -18.86 -9.68
CA LEU A 362 -2.59 -19.11 -8.85
C LEU A 362 -3.88 -18.58 -9.49
N ILE A 363 -3.84 -17.33 -9.98
CA ILE A 363 -5.01 -16.67 -10.55
C ILE A 363 -5.38 -17.29 -11.90
N ARG A 364 -4.40 -17.59 -12.78
CA ARG A 364 -4.64 -18.34 -14.02
C ARG A 364 -5.35 -19.66 -13.74
N ALA A 365 -4.76 -20.47 -12.85
CA ALA A 365 -5.29 -21.78 -12.48
C ALA A 365 -6.70 -21.68 -11.87
N TRP A 366 -6.96 -20.67 -11.05
CA TRP A 366 -8.30 -20.45 -10.50
C TRP A 366 -9.32 -20.11 -11.60
N ILE A 367 -8.99 -19.20 -12.53
CA ILE A 367 -9.88 -18.83 -13.64
C ILE A 367 -10.19 -20.04 -14.54
N ASP A 368 -9.22 -20.92 -14.76
CA ASP A 368 -9.40 -22.17 -15.53
C ASP A 368 -10.39 -23.15 -14.88
N THR A 369 -10.61 -23.05 -13.57
CA THR A 369 -11.64 -23.86 -12.88
C THR A 369 -13.05 -23.32 -13.01
N LEU A 370 -13.22 -22.07 -13.46
CA LEU A 370 -14.54 -21.47 -13.60
C LEU A 370 -15.31 -22.13 -14.76
N PRO A 371 -16.64 -22.30 -14.64
CA PRO A 371 -17.45 -22.83 -15.73
C PRO A 371 -17.25 -22.00 -17.00
N ALA A 372 -16.77 -22.63 -18.06
CA ALA A 372 -16.46 -21.95 -19.30
C ALA A 372 -17.68 -21.21 -19.84
N GLN A 373 -17.48 -19.95 -20.24
CA GLN A 373 -18.51 -19.08 -20.78
C GLN A 373 -17.91 -18.26 -21.91
N ASP A 374 -18.64 -18.13 -23.01
CA ASP A 374 -18.29 -17.16 -24.04
C ASP A 374 -18.74 -15.76 -23.60
N CYS A 375 -17.77 -14.87 -23.41
CA CYS A 375 -18.03 -13.47 -23.18
C CYS A 375 -18.32 -12.83 -24.54
N ALA A 376 -19.59 -12.50 -24.82
CA ALA A 376 -19.94 -11.82 -26.06
C ALA A 376 -19.20 -10.47 -26.15
N SER A 377 -18.56 -10.21 -27.29
CA SER A 377 -18.07 -8.87 -27.63
C SER A 377 -19.29 -7.98 -27.87
N GLY A 378 -19.74 -7.28 -26.83
CA GLY A 378 -20.80 -6.28 -26.90
C GLY A 378 -20.40 -5.07 -27.73
#